data_AF-A0A4D7JUM4-F1
#
_entry.id   AF-A0A4D7JUM4-F1
#
_cell.length_a   1.000
_cell.length_b   1.000
_cell.length_c   1.000
_cell.angle_alpha   90.00
_cell.angle_beta   90.00
_cell.angle_gamma   90.00
#
_symmetry.space_group_name_H-M   'P 1'
#
loop_
_entity.id
_entity.type
_entity.pdbx_description
1 polymer ?
#
loop_
_entity_poly.entity_id
_entity_poly.type
_entity_poly.pdbx_seq_one_letter_code
_entity_poly.pdbx_strand_id
1 'polypeptide(L)'
;MKKSSIKFNVILDDENVPEKIEWTADDKPGGGLDETNAISVSVWDQSQNNTLRIDLWNKEMPVNEMKKFYIDIIGGLAQSLLTSTADEYMTNEMNSLCDRLIEHVRKESQGK
;
A
#
# COMPACT_ATOMS: atom_id res chain seq x y z
N MET A 1 14.94 -23.42 -10.67
CA MET A 1 14.52 -22.14 -10.07
C MET A 1 13.06 -21.92 -10.39
N LYS A 2 12.24 -21.52 -9.41
CA LYS A 2 10.84 -21.15 -9.64
C LYS A 2 10.80 -19.69 -10.07
N LYS A 3 10.10 -19.40 -11.17
CA LYS A 3 9.72 -18.04 -11.55
C LYS A 3 8.28 -17.84 -11.10
N SER A 4 8.00 -16.72 -10.46
CA SER A 4 6.67 -16.29 -10.05
C SER A 4 6.53 -14.82 -10.43
N SER A 5 5.35 -14.45 -10.91
CA SER A 5 5.06 -13.13 -11.47
C SER A 5 3.90 -12.52 -10.72
N ILE A 6 3.97 -11.21 -10.49
CA ILE A 6 2.85 -10.37 -10.05
C ILE A 6 2.62 -9.37 -11.17
N LYS A 7 1.37 -9.19 -11.60
CA LYS A 7 1.00 -8.29 -12.70
C LYS A 7 -0.08 -7.34 -12.21
N PHE A 8 0.08 -6.06 -12.54
CA PHE A 8 -0.90 -5.01 -12.34
C PHE A 8 -1.29 -4.46 -13.70
N ASN A 9 -2.58 -4.45 -14.03
CA ASN A 9 -3.13 -3.76 -15.18
C ASN A 9 -3.88 -2.53 -14.67
N VAL A 10 -3.43 -1.34 -15.07
CA VAL A 10 -4.05 -0.08 -14.69
C VAL A 10 -4.74 0.49 -15.91
N ILE A 11 -6.06 0.65 -15.84
CA ILE A 11 -6.88 1.26 -16.89
C ILE A 11 -7.10 2.71 -16.47
N LEU A 12 -6.70 3.62 -17.35
CA LEU A 12 -6.77 5.06 -17.14
C LEU A 12 -7.90 5.65 -17.97
N ASP A 13 -8.47 6.74 -17.50
CA ASP A 13 -9.37 7.58 -18.28
C ASP A 13 -8.60 8.56 -19.20
N ASP A 14 -9.34 9.42 -19.90
CA ASP A 14 -8.80 10.43 -20.81
C ASP A 14 -7.90 11.49 -20.11
N GLU A 15 -7.99 11.62 -18.79
CA GLU A 15 -7.18 12.52 -17.96
C GLU A 15 -5.99 11.81 -17.29
N ASN A 16 -5.76 10.54 -17.60
CA ASN A 16 -4.75 9.66 -17.00
C ASN A 16 -5.00 9.34 -15.51
N VAL A 17 -6.25 9.40 -15.05
CA VAL A 17 -6.64 8.98 -13.70
C VAL A 17 -7.02 7.49 -13.72
N PRO A 18 -6.56 6.67 -12.76
CA PRO A 18 -6.98 5.27 -12.67
C PRO A 18 -8.50 5.14 -12.53
N GLU A 19 -9.12 4.47 -13.49
CA GLU A 19 -10.51 4.07 -13.45
C GLU A 19 -10.64 2.67 -12.85
N LYS A 20 -9.77 1.75 -13.25
CA LYS A 20 -9.76 0.36 -12.79
C LYS A 20 -8.34 -0.15 -12.57
N ILE A 21 -8.13 -0.88 -11.47
CA ILE A 21 -6.85 -1.55 -11.18
C ILE A 21 -7.12 -3.04 -11.02
N GLU A 22 -6.50 -3.83 -11.89
CA GLU A 22 -6.58 -5.28 -11.86
C GLU A 22 -5.22 -5.87 -11.49
N TRP A 23 -5.20 -6.95 -10.72
CA TRP A 23 -3.97 -7.62 -10.35
C TRP A 23 -4.10 -9.15 -10.35
N THR A 24 -2.98 -9.82 -10.56
CA THR A 24 -2.86 -11.26 -10.46
C THR A 24 -1.45 -11.65 -10.02
N ALA A 25 -1.32 -12.81 -9.38
CA ALA A 25 -0.02 -13.38 -9.05
C ALA A 25 -0.04 -14.90 -9.29
N ASP A 26 1.08 -15.44 -9.77
CA ASP A 26 1.21 -16.88 -10.07
C ASP A 26 0.96 -17.75 -8.82
N ASP A 27 1.27 -17.21 -7.63
CA ASP A 27 1.12 -17.89 -6.33
C ASP A 27 -0.16 -17.51 -5.57
N LYS A 28 -1.07 -16.75 -6.19
CA LYS A 28 -2.33 -16.35 -5.57
C LYS A 28 -3.26 -17.57 -5.42
N PRO A 29 -3.74 -17.90 -4.20
CA PRO A 29 -4.75 -18.94 -4.01
C PRO A 29 -6.03 -18.64 -4.82
N GLY A 30 -6.51 -19.62 -5.60
CA GLY A 30 -7.68 -19.44 -6.48
C GLY A 30 -7.35 -18.89 -7.88
N GLY A 31 -6.12 -18.38 -8.09
CA GLY A 31 -5.70 -17.83 -9.38
C GLY A 31 -6.57 -16.66 -9.87
N GLY A 32 -6.51 -16.39 -11.17
CA GLY A 32 -7.35 -15.40 -11.83
C GLY A 32 -6.95 -13.94 -11.59
N LEU A 33 -7.71 -13.06 -12.21
CA LEU A 33 -7.57 -11.63 -12.16
C LEU A 33 -8.54 -11.07 -11.12
N ASP A 34 -8.04 -10.31 -10.15
CA ASP A 34 -8.87 -9.58 -9.18
C ASP A 34 -8.82 -8.08 -9.45
N GLU A 35 -9.89 -7.41 -9.06
CA GLU A 35 -9.96 -5.96 -9.05
C GLU A 35 -9.63 -5.43 -7.64
N THR A 36 -8.96 -4.29 -7.58
CA THR A 36 -8.68 -3.57 -6.34
C THR A 36 -8.90 -2.07 -6.56
N ASN A 37 -9.25 -1.37 -5.49
CA ASN A 37 -9.41 0.08 -5.53
C ASN A 37 -8.07 0.81 -5.34
N ALA A 38 -7.03 0.14 -4.84
CA ALA A 38 -5.71 0.74 -4.64
C ALA A 38 -4.56 -0.26 -4.63
N ILE A 39 -3.37 0.25 -4.97
CA ILE A 39 -2.08 -0.41 -4.80
C ILE A 39 -1.02 0.60 -4.33
N SER A 40 -0.04 0.13 -3.58
CA SER A 40 1.17 0.87 -3.20
C SER A 40 2.36 -0.06 -3.37
N VAL A 41 3.24 0.24 -4.33
CA VAL A 41 4.39 -0.59 -4.67
C VAL A 41 5.66 0.21 -4.43
N SER A 42 6.61 -0.36 -3.68
CA SER A 42 7.94 0.19 -3.46
C SER A 42 8.98 -0.74 -4.07
N VAL A 43 9.89 -0.18 -4.86
CA VAL A 43 10.98 -0.91 -5.52
C VAL A 43 12.30 -0.26 -5.15
N TRP A 44 13.23 -1.05 -4.62
CA TRP A 44 14.58 -0.57 -4.36
C TRP A 44 15.39 -0.53 -5.66
N ASP A 45 15.83 0.67 -6.05
CA ASP A 45 16.74 0.86 -7.18
C ASP A 45 18.19 0.86 -6.66
N GLN A 46 18.85 -0.28 -6.83
CA GLN A 46 20.25 -0.46 -6.44
C GLN A 46 21.21 0.47 -7.21
N SER A 47 20.87 0.86 -8.44
CA SER A 47 21.74 1.74 -9.24
C SER A 47 21.74 3.16 -8.72
N GLN A 48 20.59 3.63 -8.23
CA GLN A 48 20.43 5.00 -7.72
C GLN A 48 20.45 5.09 -6.20
N ASN A 49 20.52 3.93 -5.51
CA ASN A 49 20.51 3.81 -4.05
C ASN A 49 19.31 4.54 -3.42
N ASN A 50 18.14 4.35 -4.02
CA ASN A 50 16.89 4.98 -3.58
C ASN A 50 15.69 4.04 -3.76
N THR A 51 14.53 4.47 -3.25
CA THR A 51 13.27 3.75 -3.38
C THR A 51 12.39 4.44 -4.42
N LEU A 52 12.05 3.71 -5.49
CA LEU A 52 11.00 4.09 -6.42
C LEU A 52 9.64 3.70 -5.84
N ARG A 53 8.64 4.55 -6.00
CA ARG A 53 7.30 4.34 -5.43
C ARG A 53 6.21 4.62 -6.45
N ILE A 54 5.20 3.75 -6.45
CA ILE A 54 3.97 3.89 -7.21
C ILE A 54 2.81 3.72 -6.24
N ASP A 55 2.07 4.79 -5.98
CA ASP A 55 0.80 4.74 -5.26
C ASP A 55 -0.32 5.07 -6.24
N LEU A 56 -1.29 4.17 -6.37
CA LEU A 56 -2.44 4.35 -7.24
C LEU A 56 -3.72 3.98 -6.48
N TRP A 57 -4.78 4.72 -6.75
CA TRP A 57 -6.13 4.41 -6.31
C TRP A 57 -7.11 4.82 -7.41
N ASN A 58 -8.21 4.10 -7.52
CA ASN A 58 -9.29 4.48 -8.42
C ASN A 58 -10.14 5.61 -7.84
N LYS A 59 -10.97 6.22 -8.69
CA LYS A 59 -11.86 7.33 -8.30
C LYS A 59 -12.94 6.94 -7.28
N GLU A 60 -13.22 5.64 -7.14
CA GLU A 60 -14.25 5.13 -6.24
C GLU A 60 -13.77 5.08 -4.79
N MET A 61 -12.46 5.01 -4.55
CA MET A 61 -11.91 4.91 -3.20
C MET A 61 -12.14 6.20 -2.39
N PRO A 62 -12.95 6.16 -1.31
CA PRO A 62 -13.19 7.34 -0.49
C PRO A 62 -11.91 7.83 0.21
N VAL A 63 -11.77 9.15 0.38
CA VAL A 63 -10.58 9.76 1.01
C VAL A 63 -10.29 9.19 2.41
N ASN A 64 -11.32 8.87 3.20
CA ASN A 64 -11.16 8.25 4.51
C ASN A 64 -10.60 6.82 4.43
N GLU A 65 -10.92 6.07 3.37
CA GLU A 65 -10.33 4.75 3.12
C GLU A 65 -8.89 4.87 2.63
N MET A 66 -8.58 5.86 1.80
CA MET A 66 -7.20 6.14 1.39
C MET A 66 -6.31 6.44 2.61
N LYS A 67 -6.80 7.26 3.55
CA LYS A 67 -6.08 7.53 4.81
C LYS A 67 -5.84 6.25 5.62
N LYS A 68 -6.85 5.36 5.72
CA LYS A 68 -6.70 4.05 6.38
C LYS A 68 -5.70 3.16 5.66
N PHE A 69 -5.74 3.11 4.33
CA PHE A 69 -4.80 2.33 3.52
C PHE A 69 -3.33 2.72 3.80
N TYR A 70 -3.03 4.01 3.90
CA TYR A 70 -1.68 4.46 4.27
C TYR A 70 -1.28 4.07 5.70
N ILE A 71 -2.21 4.13 6.65
CA ILE A 71 -1.95 3.68 8.03
C ILE A 71 -1.63 2.18 8.06
N ASP A 72 -2.42 1.36 7.34
CA ASP A 72 -2.22 -0.08 7.25
C ASP A 72 -0.87 -0.42 6.61
N ILE A 73 -0.45 0.32 5.58
CA ILE A 73 0.89 0.19 4.97
C ILE A 73 1.97 0.47 6.00
N ILE A 74 1.88 1.56 6.77
CA ILE A 74 2.89 1.90 7.78
C ILE A 74 2.97 0.79 8.85
N GLY A 75 1.84 0.27 9.32
CA GLY A 75 1.81 -0.86 10.25
C GLY A 75 2.47 -2.13 9.66
N GLY A 76 2.18 -2.46 8.41
CA GLY A 76 2.81 -3.59 7.71
C GLY A 76 4.32 -3.41 7.51
N LEU A 77 4.76 -2.17 7.24
CA LEU A 77 6.18 -1.83 7.15
C LEU A 77 6.87 -1.94 8.51
N ALA A 78 6.22 -1.50 9.60
CA ALA A 78 6.76 -1.65 10.96
C ALA A 78 7.00 -3.13 11.29
N GLN A 79 6.03 -3.99 10.97
CA GLN A 79 6.16 -5.43 11.17
C GLN A 79 7.28 -6.03 10.31
N SER A 80 7.40 -5.61 9.05
CA SER A 80 8.45 -6.08 8.13
C SER A 80 9.84 -5.61 8.56
N LEU A 81 9.94 -4.38 9.07
CA LEU A 81 11.17 -3.83 9.63
C LEU A 81 11.63 -4.66 10.83
N LEU A 82 10.74 -4.92 11.78
CA LEU A 82 11.04 -5.74 12.95
C LEU A 82 11.58 -7.13 12.55
N THR A 83 10.91 -7.82 11.64
CA THR A 83 11.31 -9.19 11.26
C THR A 83 12.57 -9.23 10.41
N SER A 84 12.88 -8.15 9.68
CA SER A 84 14.05 -8.10 8.79
C SER A 84 15.30 -7.57 9.47
N THR A 85 15.17 -6.68 10.46
CA THR A 85 16.32 -6.01 11.10
C THR A 85 16.41 -6.21 12.60
N ALA A 86 15.36 -6.72 13.24
CA ALA A 86 15.21 -6.77 14.70
C ALA A 86 15.30 -5.39 15.40
N ASP A 87 15.07 -4.30 14.67
CA ASP A 87 15.10 -2.95 15.23
C ASP A 87 13.78 -2.60 15.94
N GLU A 88 13.75 -2.85 17.25
CA GLU A 88 12.59 -2.56 18.09
C GLU A 88 12.32 -1.05 18.22
N TYR A 89 13.37 -0.22 18.20
CA TYR A 89 13.20 1.23 18.36
C TYR A 89 12.43 1.82 17.18
N MET A 90 12.88 1.56 15.96
CA MET A 90 12.20 2.04 14.76
C MET A 90 10.78 1.47 14.63
N THR A 91 10.60 0.19 14.99
CA THR A 91 9.28 -0.45 15.01
C THR A 91 8.31 0.26 15.96
N ASN A 92 8.76 0.58 17.17
CA ASN A 92 7.95 1.26 18.18
C ASN A 92 7.56 2.69 17.75
N GLU A 93 8.47 3.41 17.09
CA GLU A 93 8.18 4.74 16.53
C GLU A 93 7.10 4.68 15.43
N MET A 94 7.19 3.69 14.54
CA MET A 94 6.20 3.51 13.48
C MET A 94 4.82 3.12 14.03
N ASN A 95 4.77 2.23 15.02
CA ASN A 95 3.51 1.87 15.69
C ASN A 95 2.89 3.08 16.41
N SER A 96 3.71 3.85 17.12
CA SER A 96 3.27 5.09 17.79
C SER A 96 2.75 6.13 16.79
N LEU A 97 3.33 6.19 15.59
CA LEU A 97 2.82 7.03 14.50
C LEU A 97 1.45 6.54 14.03
N CYS A 98 1.28 5.23 13.79
CA CYS A 98 -0.01 4.65 13.43
C CYS A 98 -1.10 5.02 14.45
N ASP A 99 -0.83 4.89 15.74
CA ASP A 99 -1.80 5.25 16.80
C ASP A 99 -2.25 6.71 16.71
N ARG A 100 -1.30 7.64 16.51
CA ARG A 100 -1.62 9.06 16.34
C ARG A 100 -2.44 9.33 15.07
N LEU A 101 -2.13 8.67 13.96
CA LEU A 101 -2.86 8.82 12.70
C LEU A 101 -4.28 8.25 12.78
N ILE A 102 -4.44 7.08 13.42
CA ILE A 102 -5.76 6.46 13.66
C ILE A 102 -6.62 7.40 14.48
N GLU A 103 -6.09 7.94 15.57
CA GLU A 103 -6.83 8.87 16.43
C GLU A 103 -7.22 10.15 15.68
N HIS A 104 -6.33 10.68 14.84
CA HIS A 104 -6.64 11.83 13.99
C HIS A 104 -7.80 11.54 13.02
N VAL A 105 -7.75 10.41 12.29
CA VAL A 105 -8.80 10.01 11.34
C VAL A 105 -10.13 9.78 12.06
N ARG A 106 -10.11 9.21 13.28
CA ARG A 106 -11.31 9.05 14.11
C ARG A 106 -11.95 10.39 14.48
N LYS A 107 -11.15 11.36 14.93
CA LYS A 107 -11.64 12.71 15.27
C LYS A 107 -12.22 13.45 14.07
N GLU A 108 -11.58 13.39 12.91
CA GLU A 108 -12.13 13.97 11.66
C GLU A 108 -13.49 13.37 11.29
N SER A 109 -13.70 12.08 11.60
CA SER A 109 -14.97 11.38 11.32
C SER A 109 -16.09 11.74 12.30
N GLN A 110 -15.75 12.23 13.49
CA GLN A 110 -16.72 12.66 14.53
C GLN A 110 -17.08 14.15 14.44
N GLY A 111 -16.27 14.95 13.74
CA GLY A 111 -16.50 16.37 13.49
C GLY A 111 -17.31 16.68 12.22
N LYS A 112 -17.86 15.64 11.57
CA LYS A 112 -18.83 15.72 10.48
C LYS A 112 -20.20 15.26 10.97
#